data_AF-A0A7W0UNW0-F1
#
_entry.id   AF-A0A7W0UNW0-F1
#
_cell.length_a   1.000
_cell.length_b   1.000
_cell.length_c   1.000
_cell.angle_alpha   90.00
_cell.angle_beta   90.00
_cell.angle_gamma   90.00
#
_symmetry.space_group_name_H-M   'P 1'
#
loop_
_entity.id
_entity.type
_entity.pdbx_description
1 polymer ?
#
loop_
_entity_poly.entity_id
_entity_poly.type
_entity_poly.pdbx_seq_one_letter_code
_entity_poly.pdbx_strand_id
1 'polypeptide(L)'
;MPLKAQADRARGANILVATPGRLQDLADRRLLDLSAVRILILDEADRMLDMGFKPQVDKIVRLLPKNRQTMFFSATLDGEVGELARAYTSSPSRFEADLPEDRAVGEISHRFVAVSQDTKVETLVDHIRATDGLTLVFVRTRRGADRLAKKLAFHQVDAVSMHGDLSQGQRQRALRRFESGKVQVLVATDVAARGLDIDDIAHVINYNPPEEDKGYVHRTGRTGRAGRNGIAITFVLPDQEAETSRAANRLGHRAQFEQAGLSTARPKLVYTSRRGRRSKW
;
A
#
# COMPACT_ATOMS: atom_id res chain seq x y z
N MET A 1 18.11 12.85 -6.81
CA MET A 1 19.52 12.83 -7.27
C MET A 1 19.54 12.63 -8.78
N PRO A 2 20.46 13.29 -9.51
CA PRO A 2 20.72 12.98 -10.91
C PRO A 2 21.09 11.50 -11.11
N LEU A 3 20.82 10.94 -12.29
CA LEU A 3 21.11 9.53 -12.58
C LEU A 3 22.62 9.22 -12.53
N LYS A 4 23.44 10.13 -13.06
CA LYS A 4 24.90 9.99 -13.05
C LYS A 4 25.48 9.87 -11.64
N ALA A 5 25.02 10.73 -10.72
CA ALA A 5 25.43 10.66 -9.32
C ALA A 5 25.01 9.35 -8.62
N GLN A 6 23.88 8.75 -9.03
CA GLN A 6 23.47 7.43 -8.53
C GLN A 6 24.39 6.32 -9.04
N ALA A 7 24.71 6.35 -10.34
CA ALA A 7 25.63 5.39 -10.96
C ALA A 7 27.03 5.47 -10.35
N ASP A 8 27.54 6.69 -10.11
CA ASP A 8 28.84 6.89 -9.49
C ASP A 8 28.90 6.31 -8.06
N ARG A 9 27.82 6.41 -7.29
CA ARG A 9 27.73 5.77 -5.96
C ARG A 9 27.59 4.24 -6.03
N ALA A 10 27.04 3.72 -7.11
CA ALA A 10 26.94 2.28 -7.33
C ALA A 10 28.28 1.69 -7.82
N ARG A 11 29.23 2.52 -8.25
CA ARG A 11 30.56 2.08 -8.69
C ARG A 11 31.29 1.41 -7.53
N GLY A 12 31.59 0.12 -7.69
CA GLY A 12 32.25 -0.68 -6.65
C GLY A 12 31.30 -1.26 -5.59
N ALA A 13 29.99 -1.05 -5.70
CA ALA A 13 29.03 -1.66 -4.78
C ALA A 13 28.93 -3.17 -5.04
N ASN A 14 29.04 -3.97 -3.98
CA ASN A 14 28.79 -5.42 -4.05
C ASN A 14 27.30 -5.77 -3.91
N ILE A 15 26.52 -4.89 -3.29
CA ILE A 15 25.08 -5.05 -3.07
C ILE A 15 24.37 -3.80 -3.57
N LEU A 16 23.35 -4.00 -4.39
CA LEU A 16 22.52 -2.93 -4.94
C LEU A 16 21.06 -3.14 -4.52
N VAL A 17 20.48 -2.12 -3.89
CA VAL A 17 19.05 -2.07 -3.55
C VAL A 17 18.41 -0.96 -4.37
N ALA A 18 17.41 -1.28 -5.18
CA ALA A 18 16.79 -0.32 -6.08
C ALA A 18 15.32 -0.67 -6.37
N THR A 19 14.52 0.36 -6.65
CA THR A 19 13.17 0.16 -7.20
C THR A 19 13.25 -0.16 -8.70
N PRO A 20 12.33 -1.00 -9.25
CA PRO A 20 12.44 -1.51 -10.62
C PRO A 20 12.59 -0.40 -11.66
N GLY A 21 11.74 0.64 -11.60
CA GLY A 21 11.79 1.74 -12.56
C GLY A 21 13.11 2.50 -12.58
N ARG A 22 13.73 2.73 -11.41
CA ARG A 22 15.03 3.43 -11.35
C ARG A 22 16.18 2.53 -11.80
N LEU A 23 16.16 1.26 -11.41
CA LEU A 23 17.19 0.31 -11.83
C LEU A 23 17.19 0.14 -13.35
N GLN A 24 16.01 -0.02 -13.95
CA GLN A 24 15.87 -0.12 -15.40
C GLN A 24 16.39 1.14 -16.11
N ASP A 25 16.06 2.34 -15.65
CA ASP A 25 16.54 3.60 -16.26
C ASP A 25 18.07 3.75 -16.21
N LEU A 26 18.71 3.29 -15.12
CA LEU A 26 20.18 3.25 -15.01
C LEU A 26 20.79 2.23 -15.98
N ALA A 27 20.19 1.05 -16.10
CA ALA A 27 20.66 -0.01 -17.00
C ALA A 27 20.46 0.34 -18.47
N ASP A 28 19.28 0.87 -18.86
CA ASP A 28 18.94 1.28 -20.22
C ASP A 28 19.92 2.36 -20.73
N ARG A 29 20.35 3.26 -19.85
CA ARG A 29 21.35 4.31 -20.14
C ARG A 29 22.80 3.81 -20.10
N ARG A 30 23.02 2.51 -19.86
CA ARG A 30 24.35 1.89 -19.69
C ARG A 30 25.19 2.57 -18.61
N LEU A 31 24.53 3.12 -17.59
CA LEU A 31 25.20 3.73 -16.43
C LEU A 31 25.50 2.69 -15.35
N LEU A 32 24.87 1.52 -15.43
CA LEU A 32 25.06 0.40 -14.53
C LEU A 32 25.10 -0.89 -15.34
N ASP A 33 26.13 -1.71 -15.12
CA ASP A 33 26.22 -3.05 -15.69
C ASP A 33 25.75 -4.09 -14.67
N LEU A 34 24.85 -4.97 -15.11
CA LEU A 34 24.23 -6.04 -14.32
C LEU A 34 24.76 -7.44 -14.70
N SER A 35 25.68 -7.53 -15.66
CA SER A 35 26.20 -8.78 -16.21
C SER A 35 26.92 -9.67 -15.20
N ALA A 36 27.41 -9.11 -14.09
CA ALA A 36 28.13 -9.84 -13.05
C ALA A 36 27.26 -10.27 -11.85
N VAL A 37 25.95 -9.99 -11.87
CA VAL A 37 25.06 -10.28 -10.74
C VAL A 37 24.83 -11.79 -10.62
N ARG A 38 25.15 -12.35 -9.44
CA ARG A 38 24.98 -13.78 -9.13
C ARG A 38 23.76 -14.07 -8.25
N ILE A 39 23.22 -13.06 -7.58
CA ILE A 39 22.09 -13.18 -6.66
C ILE A 39 21.09 -12.08 -6.99
N LEU A 40 19.85 -12.47 -7.27
CA LEU A 40 18.70 -11.58 -7.41
C LEU A 40 17.75 -11.82 -6.25
N ILE A 41 17.37 -10.76 -5.55
CA ILE A 41 16.33 -10.80 -4.53
C ILE A 41 15.16 -9.94 -5.02
N LEU A 42 13.98 -10.54 -5.07
CA LEU A 42 12.71 -9.86 -5.34
C LEU A 42 11.93 -9.88 -4.04
N ASP A 43 11.78 -8.72 -3.41
CA ASP A 43 11.04 -8.55 -2.16
C ASP A 43 9.73 -7.80 -2.42
N GLU A 44 8.69 -8.13 -1.65
CA GLU A 44 7.31 -7.64 -1.84
C GLU A 44 6.85 -7.77 -3.32
N ALA A 45 7.03 -8.95 -3.92
CA ALA A 45 6.83 -9.11 -5.37
C ALA A 45 5.38 -8.96 -5.85
N ASP A 46 4.41 -9.36 -5.01
CA ASP A 46 2.99 -9.00 -5.18
C ASP A 46 2.80 -7.49 -5.37
N ARG A 47 3.56 -6.68 -4.63
CA ARG A 47 3.47 -5.21 -4.69
C ARG A 47 4.06 -4.65 -5.96
N MET A 48 5.15 -5.23 -6.45
CA MET A 48 5.70 -4.84 -7.75
C MET A 48 4.67 -5.07 -8.86
N LEU A 49 3.91 -6.17 -8.81
CA LEU A 49 2.84 -6.44 -9.77
C LEU A 49 1.66 -5.47 -9.61
N ASP A 50 1.16 -5.27 -8.39
CA ASP A 50 0.08 -4.32 -8.10
C ASP A 50 0.44 -2.88 -8.56
N MET A 51 1.73 -2.51 -8.59
CA MET A 51 2.21 -1.22 -9.09
C MET A 51 2.38 -1.15 -10.61
N GLY A 52 2.10 -2.23 -11.33
CA GLY A 52 2.35 -2.33 -12.76
C GLY A 52 3.84 -2.35 -13.12
N PHE A 53 4.73 -2.74 -12.19
CA PHE A 53 6.16 -2.82 -12.45
C PHE A 53 6.61 -4.11 -13.16
N LYS A 54 5.68 -5.02 -13.47
CA LYS A 54 5.98 -6.26 -14.18
C LYS A 54 6.85 -6.04 -15.42
N PRO A 55 6.54 -5.09 -16.34
CA PRO A 55 7.36 -4.87 -17.53
C PRO A 55 8.81 -4.45 -17.22
N GLN A 56 9.01 -3.66 -16.16
CA GLN A 56 10.31 -3.20 -15.71
C GLN A 56 11.11 -4.35 -15.10
N VAL A 57 10.48 -5.18 -14.27
CA VAL A 57 11.11 -6.37 -13.68
C VAL A 57 11.48 -7.38 -14.76
N ASP A 58 10.58 -7.65 -15.73
CA ASP A 58 10.85 -8.52 -16.88
C ASP A 58 12.06 -8.05 -17.70
N LYS A 59 12.28 -6.73 -17.84
CA LYS A 59 13.46 -6.19 -18.51
C LYS A 59 14.73 -6.39 -17.68
N ILE A 60 14.69 -6.08 -16.38
CA ILE A 60 15.83 -6.27 -15.49
C ILE A 60 16.25 -7.74 -15.46
N VAL A 61 15.30 -8.66 -15.28
CA VAL A 61 15.55 -10.11 -15.26
C VAL A 61 16.22 -10.60 -16.54
N ARG A 62 15.87 -10.03 -17.70
CA ARG A 62 16.50 -10.35 -18.99
C ARG A 62 17.93 -9.84 -19.14
N LEU A 63 18.30 -8.76 -18.44
CA LEU A 63 19.66 -8.22 -18.44
C LEU A 63 20.60 -9.00 -17.50
N LEU A 64 20.04 -9.75 -16.55
CA LEU A 64 20.80 -10.53 -15.58
C LEU A 64 21.27 -11.87 -16.17
N PRO A 65 22.39 -12.43 -15.68
CA PRO A 65 22.80 -13.80 -16.02
C PRO A 65 21.69 -14.83 -15.77
N LYS A 66 21.59 -15.81 -16.67
CA LYS A 66 20.66 -16.94 -16.50
C LYS A 66 21.06 -17.83 -15.32
N ASN A 67 22.35 -18.09 -15.16
CA ASN A 67 22.88 -18.84 -14.03
C ASN A 67 23.11 -17.89 -12.84
N ARG A 68 22.06 -17.70 -12.05
CA ARG A 68 22.06 -16.90 -10.82
C ARG A 68 21.14 -17.54 -9.79
N GLN A 69 21.38 -17.28 -8.51
CA GLN A 69 20.41 -17.56 -7.46
C GLN A 69 19.32 -16.48 -7.49
N THR A 70 18.05 -16.88 -7.52
CA THR A 70 16.91 -15.96 -7.35
C THR A 70 16.18 -16.30 -6.06
N MET A 71 16.03 -15.33 -5.17
CA MET A 71 15.17 -15.41 -3.99
C MET A 71 13.94 -14.54 -4.24
N PHE A 72 12.75 -15.09 -4.03
CA PHE A 72 11.48 -14.44 -4.31
C PHE A 72 10.63 -14.43 -3.04
N PHE A 73 10.34 -13.25 -2.53
CA PHE A 73 9.56 -13.01 -1.33
C PHE A 73 8.30 -12.25 -1.69
N SER A 74 7.17 -12.72 -1.16
CA SER A 74 5.85 -12.15 -1.39
C SER A 74 4.91 -12.55 -0.26
N ALA A 75 3.95 -11.68 0.06
CA ALA A 75 2.89 -12.01 1.02
C ALA A 75 1.92 -13.07 0.47
N THR A 76 1.78 -13.16 -0.86
CA THR A 76 0.95 -14.16 -1.53
C THR A 76 1.72 -14.81 -2.68
N LEU A 77 1.56 -16.11 -2.88
CA LEU A 77 2.16 -16.86 -4.01
C LEU A 77 1.11 -17.42 -4.98
N ASP A 78 -0.14 -16.96 -4.88
CA ASP A 78 -1.22 -17.38 -5.76
C ASP A 78 -1.31 -16.53 -7.04
N GLY A 79 -1.97 -17.10 -8.06
CA GLY A 79 -2.25 -16.41 -9.33
C GLY A 79 -0.99 -15.93 -10.05
N GLU A 80 -1.05 -14.69 -10.57
CA GLU A 80 0.03 -14.07 -11.36
C GLU A 80 1.35 -13.96 -10.58
N VAL A 81 1.29 -13.75 -9.26
CA VAL A 81 2.50 -13.66 -8.43
C VAL A 81 3.24 -15.00 -8.40
N GLY A 82 2.49 -16.11 -8.27
CA GLY A 82 3.05 -17.46 -8.30
C GLY A 82 3.61 -17.84 -9.67
N GLU A 83 2.95 -17.41 -10.75
CA GLU A 83 3.47 -17.57 -12.11
C GLU A 83 4.80 -16.83 -12.30
N LEU A 84 4.91 -15.62 -11.75
CA LEU A 84 6.13 -14.82 -11.78
C LEU A 84 7.26 -15.50 -10.99
N ALA A 85 6.96 -16.00 -9.78
CA ALA A 85 7.91 -16.73 -8.96
C ALA A 85 8.49 -17.93 -9.72
N ARG A 86 7.63 -18.72 -10.38
CA ARG A 86 8.04 -19.84 -11.24
C ARG A 86 8.87 -19.39 -12.45
N ALA A 87 8.52 -18.27 -13.07
CA ALA A 87 9.22 -17.76 -14.24
C ALA A 87 10.62 -17.22 -13.94
N TYR A 88 10.85 -16.68 -12.73
CA TYR A 88 12.09 -15.99 -12.38
C TYR A 88 13.07 -16.82 -11.55
N THR A 89 12.60 -17.92 -10.96
CA THR A 89 13.40 -18.86 -10.19
C THR A 89 13.71 -20.12 -11.00
N SER A 90 14.70 -20.90 -10.54
CA SER A 90 15.09 -22.16 -11.15
C SER A 90 15.13 -23.22 -10.05
N SER A 91 14.23 -24.21 -10.11
CA SER A 91 14.05 -25.26 -9.09
C SER A 91 14.06 -24.73 -7.64
N PRO A 92 13.17 -23.78 -7.28
CA PRO A 92 13.18 -23.16 -5.97
C PRO A 92 12.74 -24.13 -4.86
N SER A 93 13.37 -24.01 -3.69
CA SER A 93 12.77 -24.50 -2.44
C SER A 93 11.66 -23.54 -2.02
N ARG A 94 10.44 -24.05 -1.89
CA ARG A 94 9.28 -23.26 -1.43
C ARG A 94 9.19 -23.35 0.09
N PHE A 95 9.19 -22.19 0.73
CA PHE A 95 8.92 -22.06 2.16
C PHE A 95 7.69 -21.18 2.33
N GLU A 96 6.69 -21.72 3.02
CA GLU A 96 5.51 -20.97 3.45
C GLU A 96 5.59 -20.90 4.97
N ALA A 97 5.78 -19.69 5.49
CA ALA A 97 5.74 -19.47 6.91
C ALA A 97 4.28 -19.19 7.29
N ASP A 98 3.71 -20.04 8.12
CA ASP A 98 2.55 -19.64 8.90
C ASP A 98 2.97 -18.47 9.79
N LEU A 99 2.13 -17.44 9.89
CA LEU A 99 2.37 -16.33 10.82
C LEU A 99 2.50 -16.93 12.24
N PRO A 100 3.58 -16.66 12.99
CA PRO A 100 3.69 -17.11 14.37
C PRO A 100 2.46 -16.66 15.17
N GLU A 101 1.88 -17.54 15.99
CA GLU A 101 0.72 -17.23 16.85
C GLU A 101 0.98 -15.99 17.75
N ASP A 102 2.25 -15.76 18.08
CA ASP A 102 2.78 -14.66 18.90
C ASP A 102 2.85 -13.31 18.18
N ARG A 103 2.60 -13.26 16.85
CA ARG A 103 2.09 -12.05 16.19
C ARG A 103 0.56 -12.08 16.21
N ALA A 104 -0.02 -12.10 17.40
CA ALA A 104 -1.45 -11.95 17.56
C ALA A 104 -1.90 -10.68 16.81
N VAL A 105 -2.63 -10.87 15.71
CA VAL A 105 -3.28 -9.78 14.99
C VAL A 105 -4.43 -9.36 15.91
N GLY A 106 -4.31 -8.17 16.50
CA GLY A 106 -5.41 -7.62 17.27
C GLY A 106 -6.61 -7.38 16.35
N GLU A 107 -7.80 -7.37 16.93
CA GLU A 107 -9.02 -7.17 16.15
C GLU A 107 -9.02 -5.75 15.54
N ILE A 108 -9.27 -5.67 14.24
CA ILE A 108 -9.43 -4.38 13.55
C ILE A 108 -10.92 -4.06 13.48
N SER A 109 -11.34 -2.99 14.14
CA SER A 109 -12.70 -2.45 14.01
C SER A 109 -12.81 -1.63 12.73
N HIS A 110 -13.51 -2.17 11.73
CA HIS A 110 -13.76 -1.50 10.46
C HIS A 110 -14.99 -0.60 10.53
N ARG A 111 -14.87 0.66 10.13
CA ARG A 111 -15.96 1.65 10.12
C ARG A 111 -15.99 2.38 8.78
N PHE A 112 -17.19 2.67 8.30
CA PHE A 112 -17.42 3.53 7.14
C PHE A 112 -18.12 4.80 7.59
N VAL A 113 -17.79 5.93 6.97
CA VAL A 113 -18.36 7.23 7.33
C VAL A 113 -18.73 7.99 6.07
N ALA A 114 -20.01 8.29 5.93
CA ALA A 114 -20.50 9.16 4.86
C ALA A 114 -20.01 10.58 5.08
N VAL A 115 -19.42 11.19 4.05
CA VAL A 115 -18.90 12.56 4.11
C VAL A 115 -19.25 13.32 2.83
N SER A 116 -19.30 14.64 2.89
CA SER A 116 -19.29 15.50 1.70
C SER A 116 -17.88 16.05 1.47
N GLN A 117 -17.62 16.75 0.36
CA GLN A 117 -16.32 17.41 0.15
C GLN A 117 -16.03 18.48 1.21
N ASP A 118 -17.08 19.16 1.65
CA ASP A 118 -16.97 20.30 2.56
C ASP A 118 -16.76 19.84 4.00
N THR A 119 -17.48 18.80 4.44
CA THR A 119 -17.40 18.31 5.83
C THR A 119 -16.25 17.35 6.08
N LYS A 120 -15.56 16.91 5.02
CA LYS A 120 -14.57 15.82 5.09
C LYS A 120 -13.40 16.10 6.02
N VAL A 121 -12.94 17.35 6.06
CA VAL A 121 -11.78 17.76 6.86
C VAL A 121 -12.18 17.88 8.33
N GLU A 122 -13.33 18.47 8.60
CA GLU A 122 -13.87 18.60 9.96
C GLU A 122 -14.14 17.21 10.56
N THR A 123 -14.77 16.33 9.79
CA THR A 123 -15.00 14.93 10.19
C THR A 123 -13.69 14.19 10.49
N LEU A 124 -12.62 14.45 9.71
CA LEU A 124 -11.30 13.89 9.99
C LEU A 124 -10.75 14.39 11.33
N VAL A 125 -10.83 15.70 11.58
CA VAL A 125 -10.36 16.32 12.82
C VAL A 125 -11.11 15.76 14.03
N ASP A 126 -12.43 15.59 13.93
CA ASP A 126 -13.24 15.02 15.00
C ASP A 126 -12.82 13.59 15.32
N HIS A 127 -12.58 12.75 14.30
CA HIS A 127 -12.08 11.39 14.52
C HIS A 127 -10.67 11.36 15.12
N ILE A 128 -9.77 12.26 14.72
CA ILE A 128 -8.42 12.33 15.30
C ILE A 128 -8.47 12.78 16.76
N ARG A 129 -9.36 13.71 17.11
CA ARG A 129 -9.48 14.25 18.47
C ARG A 129 -10.24 13.33 19.42
N ALA A 130 -11.19 12.54 18.92
CA ALA A 130 -11.96 11.59 19.71
C ALA A 130 -11.14 10.33 20.10
N THR A 131 -9.85 10.33 19.79
CA THR A 131 -9.07 9.11 19.69
C THR A 131 -7.64 9.34 20.17
N ASP A 132 -7.14 8.41 20.99
CA ASP A 132 -5.75 8.41 21.44
C ASP A 132 -4.83 7.61 20.50
N GLY A 133 -3.57 8.03 20.44
CA GLY A 133 -2.51 7.34 19.73
C GLY A 133 -2.26 7.82 18.29
N LEU A 134 -1.31 7.16 17.62
CA LEU A 134 -0.85 7.52 16.29
C LEU A 134 -1.90 7.19 15.22
N THR A 135 -2.14 8.15 14.32
CA THR A 135 -3.10 8.01 13.22
C THR A 135 -2.40 8.10 11.86
N LEU A 136 -2.56 7.06 11.04
CA LEU A 136 -2.10 7.04 9.66
C LEU A 136 -3.28 7.35 8.72
N VAL A 137 -3.19 8.45 7.98
CA VAL A 137 -4.23 8.91 7.06
C VAL A 137 -3.78 8.68 5.61
N PHE A 138 -4.52 7.85 4.88
CA PHE A 138 -4.24 7.56 3.47
C PHE A 138 -4.98 8.52 2.53
N VAL A 139 -4.24 9.11 1.61
CA VAL A 139 -4.74 9.99 0.54
C VAL A 139 -4.28 9.52 -0.83
N ARG A 140 -5.07 9.84 -1.87
CA ARG A 140 -4.77 9.39 -3.24
C ARG A 140 -3.55 10.07 -3.86
N THR A 141 -3.32 11.36 -3.58
CA THR A 141 -2.34 12.16 -4.33
C THR A 141 -1.32 12.84 -3.44
N ARG A 142 -0.11 13.05 -3.99
CA ARG A 142 1.01 13.74 -3.33
C ARG A 142 0.62 15.16 -2.87
N ARG A 143 0.05 15.94 -3.80
CA ARG A 143 -0.50 17.28 -3.50
C ARG A 143 -1.67 17.24 -2.53
N GLY A 144 -2.42 16.14 -2.49
CA GLY A 144 -3.47 15.90 -1.50
C GLY A 144 -2.90 15.77 -0.09
N ALA A 145 -1.78 15.04 0.06
CA ALA A 145 -1.11 14.84 1.34
C ALA A 145 -0.64 16.17 1.95
N ASP A 146 0.05 16.99 1.17
CA ASP A 146 0.53 18.29 1.64
C ASP A 146 -0.62 19.25 1.97
N ARG A 147 -1.65 19.29 1.13
CA ARG A 147 -2.82 20.14 1.38
C ARG A 147 -3.55 19.70 2.65
N LEU A 148 -3.73 18.41 2.86
CA LEU A 148 -4.43 17.90 4.04
C LEU A 148 -3.61 18.16 5.31
N ALA A 149 -2.30 17.93 5.30
CA ALA A 149 -1.45 18.25 6.45
C ALA A 149 -1.52 19.74 6.83
N LYS A 150 -1.55 20.65 5.84
CA LYS A 150 -1.74 22.09 6.09
C LYS A 150 -3.12 22.42 6.66
N LYS A 151 -4.18 21.77 6.16
CA LYS A 151 -5.53 21.96 6.71
C LYS A 151 -5.60 21.47 8.15
N LEU A 152 -5.04 20.30 8.46
CA LEU A 152 -4.97 19.79 9.82
C LEU A 152 -4.24 20.75 10.76
N ALA A 153 -3.11 21.34 10.33
CA ALA A 153 -2.41 22.35 11.10
C ALA A 153 -3.26 23.59 11.39
N PHE A 154 -4.11 24.03 10.44
CA PHE A 154 -5.07 25.12 10.67
C PHE A 154 -6.11 24.77 11.75
N HIS A 155 -6.49 23.50 11.84
CA HIS A 155 -7.33 22.96 12.92
C HIS A 155 -6.54 22.56 14.17
N GLN A 156 -5.29 23.02 14.33
CA GLN A 156 -4.43 22.72 15.48
C GLN A 156 -4.19 21.21 15.70
N VAL A 157 -4.15 20.44 14.62
CA VAL A 157 -3.78 19.03 14.62
C VAL A 157 -2.38 18.88 14.04
N ASP A 158 -1.45 18.37 14.85
CA ASP A 158 -0.06 18.14 14.45
C ASP A 158 0.05 16.99 13.45
N ALA A 159 0.27 17.34 12.18
CA ALA A 159 0.34 16.40 11.07
C ALA A 159 1.59 16.61 10.20
N VAL A 160 2.11 15.54 9.62
CA VAL A 160 3.16 15.58 8.58
C VAL A 160 2.74 14.77 7.36
N SER A 161 3.15 15.21 6.16
CA SER A 161 2.90 14.48 4.92
C SER A 161 4.04 13.52 4.58
N MET A 162 3.71 12.41 3.90
CA MET A 162 4.69 11.48 3.33
C MET A 162 4.25 11.00 1.93
N HIS A 163 5.02 11.35 0.92
CA HIS A 163 4.76 11.01 -0.48
C HIS A 163 6.06 10.90 -1.29
N GLY A 164 5.97 10.41 -2.52
CA GLY A 164 7.13 10.11 -3.36
C GLY A 164 7.98 11.29 -3.85
N ASP A 165 7.55 12.54 -3.62
CA ASP A 165 8.36 13.73 -3.99
C ASP A 165 9.29 14.18 -2.85
N LEU A 166 9.10 13.64 -1.64
CA LEU A 166 9.99 13.94 -0.53
C LEU A 166 11.36 13.30 -0.76
N SER A 167 12.41 14.04 -0.46
CA SER A 167 13.76 13.47 -0.36
C SER A 167 13.82 12.42 0.76
N GLN A 168 14.79 11.50 0.68
CA GLN A 168 14.96 10.46 1.70
C GLN A 168 15.15 11.06 3.11
N GLY A 169 15.90 12.17 3.23
CA GLY A 169 16.08 12.86 4.51
C GLY A 169 14.78 13.49 5.05
N GLN A 170 13.93 14.04 4.17
CA GLN A 170 12.61 14.53 4.56
C GLN A 170 11.70 13.38 5.00
N ARG A 171 11.68 12.26 4.26
CA ARG A 171 10.90 11.07 4.60
C ARG A 171 11.28 10.51 5.97
N GLN A 172 12.58 10.33 6.23
CA GLN A 172 13.07 9.87 7.52
C GLN A 172 12.75 10.85 8.66
N ARG A 173 12.79 12.17 8.41
CA ARG A 173 12.44 13.18 9.42
C ARG A 173 10.95 13.14 9.75
N ALA A 174 10.09 13.02 8.74
CA ALA A 174 8.64 12.89 8.94
C ALA A 174 8.33 11.62 9.74
N LEU A 175 8.94 10.49 9.35
CA LEU A 175 8.77 9.21 10.03
C LEU A 175 9.20 9.27 11.50
N ARG A 176 10.41 9.76 11.79
CA ARG A 176 10.90 9.92 13.17
C ARG A 176 10.00 10.80 14.03
N ARG A 177 9.44 11.88 13.46
CA ARG A 177 8.51 12.75 14.20
C ARG A 177 7.22 12.02 14.56
N PHE A 178 6.72 11.20 13.65
CA PHE A 178 5.50 10.43 13.85
C PHE A 178 5.72 9.28 14.85
N GLU A 179 6.77 8.47 14.66
CA GLU A 179 7.12 7.36 15.57
C GLU A 179 7.40 7.83 17.00
N SER A 180 8.01 9.01 17.17
CA SER A 180 8.26 9.59 18.50
C SER A 180 7.03 10.24 19.14
N GLY A 181 5.87 10.25 18.48
CA GLY A 181 4.65 10.92 18.96
C GLY A 181 4.71 12.45 18.92
N LYS A 182 5.79 13.07 18.41
CA LYS A 182 5.90 14.53 18.23
C LYS A 182 4.86 15.08 17.26
N VAL A 183 4.33 14.24 16.38
CA VAL A 183 3.15 14.53 15.57
C VAL A 183 2.23 13.33 15.65
N GLN A 184 0.95 13.58 15.90
CA GLN A 184 -0.04 12.53 16.06
C GLN A 184 -0.42 11.89 14.72
N VAL A 185 -0.32 12.65 13.62
CA VAL A 185 -0.88 12.26 12.32
C VAL A 185 0.18 12.19 11.23
N LEU A 186 0.22 11.06 10.53
CA LEU A 186 0.97 10.89 9.28
C LEU A 186 0.01 10.82 8.11
N VAL A 187 0.06 11.79 7.21
CA VAL A 187 -0.74 11.80 5.98
C VAL A 187 0.09 11.24 4.83
N ALA A 188 -0.27 10.07 4.31
CA ALA A 188 0.55 9.36 3.33
C ALA A 188 -0.21 8.92 2.08
N THR A 189 0.52 8.85 0.96
CA THR A 189 0.06 8.10 -0.22
C THR A 189 0.43 6.61 -0.08
N ASP A 190 -0.29 5.71 -0.74
CA ASP A 190 0.00 4.27 -0.72
C ASP A 190 1.47 3.93 -0.96
N VAL A 191 2.05 4.52 -2.00
CA VAL A 191 3.46 4.28 -2.40
C VAL A 191 4.44 4.66 -1.28
N ALA A 192 4.11 5.69 -0.52
CA ALA A 192 5.00 6.21 0.52
C ALA A 192 4.79 5.55 1.89
N ALA A 193 3.63 4.93 2.10
CA ALA A 193 3.35 4.15 3.30
C ALA A 193 3.70 2.66 3.18
N ARG A 194 4.03 2.18 1.98
CA ARG A 194 4.60 0.84 1.79
C ARG A 194 5.96 0.71 2.49
N GLY A 195 6.19 -0.44 3.12
CA GLY A 195 7.37 -0.71 3.93
C GLY A 195 7.49 0.12 5.22
N LEU A 196 6.43 0.82 5.65
CA LEU A 196 6.39 1.42 6.98
C LEU A 196 6.22 0.32 8.02
N ASP A 197 7.28 0.06 8.77
CA ASP A 197 7.27 -0.83 9.92
C ASP A 197 7.07 0.01 11.18
N ILE A 198 5.81 0.25 11.52
CA ILE A 198 5.41 1.04 12.68
C ILE A 198 4.42 0.19 13.46
N ASP A 199 4.86 -0.31 14.61
CA ASP A 199 4.08 -1.25 15.41
C ASP A 199 2.96 -0.58 16.22
N ASP A 200 3.01 0.75 16.39
CA ASP A 200 2.16 1.52 17.30
C ASP A 200 1.10 2.41 16.60
N ILE A 201 0.63 2.04 15.41
CA ILE A 201 -0.48 2.76 14.77
C ILE A 201 -1.81 2.27 15.37
N ALA A 202 -2.44 3.12 16.17
CA ALA A 202 -3.76 2.82 16.74
C ALA A 202 -4.88 2.96 15.70
N HIS A 203 -4.73 3.91 14.77
CA HIS A 203 -5.80 4.30 13.84
C HIS A 203 -5.31 4.41 12.41
N VAL A 204 -6.06 3.79 11.49
CA VAL A 204 -5.89 3.96 10.05
C VAL A 204 -7.13 4.64 9.49
N ILE A 205 -6.96 5.77 8.82
CA ILE A 205 -8.05 6.49 8.17
C ILE A 205 -7.83 6.54 6.66
N ASN A 206 -8.68 5.85 5.91
CA ASN A 206 -8.80 6.01 4.47
C ASN A 206 -9.56 7.29 4.16
N TYR A 207 -8.85 8.42 4.07
CA TYR A 207 -9.44 9.69 3.64
C TYR A 207 -10.00 9.59 2.21
N ASN A 208 -9.36 8.77 1.37
CA ASN A 208 -9.94 8.30 0.12
C ASN A 208 -10.06 6.77 0.19
N PRO A 209 -11.20 6.17 -0.18
CA PRO A 209 -11.30 4.72 -0.34
C PRO A 209 -10.19 4.22 -1.29
N PRO A 210 -9.58 3.07 -0.99
CA PRO A 210 -8.64 2.43 -1.91
C PRO A 210 -9.37 2.00 -3.18
N GLU A 211 -8.66 1.97 -4.31
CA GLU A 211 -9.21 1.59 -5.61
C GLU A 211 -9.38 0.06 -5.74
N GLU A 212 -8.60 -0.70 -4.96
CA GLU A 212 -8.57 -2.16 -5.01
C GLU A 212 -8.73 -2.75 -3.60
N ASP A 213 -9.36 -3.93 -3.53
CA ASP A 213 -9.60 -4.67 -2.29
C ASP A 213 -8.28 -4.99 -1.55
N LYS A 214 -7.26 -5.41 -2.29
CA LYS A 214 -5.91 -5.60 -1.75
C LYS A 214 -5.41 -4.33 -1.09
N GLY A 215 -5.58 -3.18 -1.75
CA GLY A 215 -5.22 -1.87 -1.21
C GLY A 215 -5.85 -1.62 0.16
N TYR A 216 -7.12 -1.98 0.34
CA TYR A 216 -7.80 -1.88 1.63
C TYR A 216 -7.10 -2.70 2.71
N VAL A 217 -6.93 -4.01 2.49
CA VAL A 217 -6.29 -4.93 3.45
C VAL A 217 -4.89 -4.43 3.84
N HIS A 218 -4.13 -3.94 2.86
CA HIS A 218 -2.77 -3.46 3.06
C HIS A 218 -2.68 -2.15 3.84
N ARG A 219 -3.69 -1.29 3.74
CA ARG A 219 -3.79 -0.06 4.52
C ARG A 219 -4.24 -0.37 5.94
N THR A 220 -5.30 -1.16 6.12
CA THR A 220 -5.86 -1.45 7.44
C THR A 220 -4.94 -2.35 8.26
N GLY A 221 -4.19 -3.25 7.64
CA GLY A 221 -3.16 -4.06 8.31
C GLY A 221 -1.93 -3.26 8.82
N ARG A 222 -1.98 -1.92 8.78
CA ARG A 222 -1.03 -1.04 9.47
C ARG A 222 -1.40 -0.81 10.94
N THR A 223 -2.64 -1.14 11.32
CA THR A 223 -3.07 -1.22 12.73
C THR A 223 -3.41 -2.67 13.09
N GLY A 224 -3.80 -2.95 14.32
CA GLY A 224 -4.10 -4.32 14.76
C GLY A 224 -2.86 -5.18 14.96
N ARG A 225 -1.70 -4.59 15.26
CA ARG A 225 -0.40 -5.28 15.39
C ARG A 225 0.00 -5.49 16.85
N ALA A 226 0.90 -6.45 17.08
CA ALA A 226 1.46 -6.76 18.40
C ALA A 226 0.39 -7.01 19.49
N GLY A 227 -0.69 -7.72 19.15
CA GLY A 227 -1.79 -8.03 20.06
C GLY A 227 -2.70 -6.86 20.42
N ARG A 228 -2.48 -5.66 19.87
CA ARG A 228 -3.32 -4.49 20.13
C ARG A 228 -4.43 -4.39 19.09
N ASN A 229 -5.64 -4.09 19.55
CA ASN A 229 -6.77 -3.79 18.67
C ASN A 229 -6.50 -2.49 17.89
N GLY A 230 -7.07 -2.42 16.68
CA GLY A 230 -6.93 -1.28 15.78
C GLY A 230 -8.28 -0.78 15.30
N ILE A 231 -8.32 0.45 14.81
CA ILE A 231 -9.52 0.98 14.15
C ILE A 231 -9.17 1.43 12.73
N ALA A 232 -9.97 0.95 11.77
CA ALA A 232 -9.87 1.32 10.37
C ALA A 232 -11.13 2.09 9.94
N ILE A 233 -11.00 3.39 9.68
CA ILE A 233 -12.11 4.25 9.25
C ILE A 233 -11.97 4.56 7.77
N THR A 234 -13.06 4.41 7.00
CA THR A 234 -13.08 4.75 5.56
C THR A 234 -14.13 5.78 5.25
N PHE A 235 -13.68 6.91 4.70
CA PHE A 235 -14.55 8.00 4.31
C PHE A 235 -15.12 7.78 2.91
N VAL A 236 -16.43 7.90 2.79
CA VAL A 236 -17.18 7.60 1.56
C VAL A 236 -17.91 8.85 1.10
N LEU A 237 -17.56 9.33 -0.09
CA LEU A 237 -18.32 10.38 -0.77
C LEU A 237 -19.51 9.77 -1.52
N PRO A 238 -20.58 10.53 -1.81
CA PRO A 238 -21.75 10.01 -2.53
C PRO A 238 -21.42 9.36 -3.88
N ASP A 239 -20.46 9.91 -4.62
CA ASP A 239 -20.01 9.37 -5.91
C ASP A 239 -19.17 8.07 -5.78
N GLN A 240 -18.66 7.78 -4.58
CA GLN A 240 -17.81 6.63 -4.27
C GLN A 240 -18.57 5.48 -3.60
N GLU A 241 -19.80 5.73 -3.18
CA GLU A 241 -20.61 4.82 -2.38
C GLU A 241 -20.82 3.46 -3.06
N ALA A 242 -21.18 3.48 -4.35
CA ALA A 242 -21.45 2.26 -5.09
C ALA A 242 -20.22 1.36 -5.28
N GLU A 243 -19.05 1.95 -5.49
CA GLU A 243 -17.80 1.20 -5.60
C GLU A 243 -17.33 0.67 -4.26
N THR A 244 -17.34 1.54 -3.24
CA THR A 244 -16.91 1.20 -1.88
C THR A 244 -17.80 0.12 -1.27
N SER A 245 -19.11 0.16 -1.53
CA SER A 245 -20.05 -0.88 -1.09
C SER A 245 -19.68 -2.26 -1.64
N ARG A 246 -19.28 -2.35 -2.92
CA ARG A 246 -18.87 -3.61 -3.53
C ARG A 246 -17.60 -4.16 -2.89
N ALA A 247 -16.61 -3.29 -2.64
CA ALA A 247 -15.40 -3.67 -1.93
C ALA A 247 -15.71 -4.14 -0.50
N ALA A 248 -16.51 -3.37 0.25
CA ALA A 248 -16.93 -3.73 1.60
C ALA A 248 -17.63 -5.10 1.64
N ASN A 249 -18.50 -5.40 0.67
CA ASN A 249 -19.17 -6.70 0.59
C ASN A 249 -18.19 -7.84 0.33
N ARG A 250 -17.24 -7.68 -0.61
CA ARG A 250 -16.21 -8.71 -0.90
C ARG A 250 -15.27 -8.95 0.28
N LEU A 251 -15.01 -7.91 1.06
CA LEU A 251 -14.15 -7.94 2.25
C LEU A 251 -14.89 -8.34 3.54
N GLY A 252 -16.20 -8.66 3.46
CA GLY A 252 -16.98 -9.09 4.62
C GLY A 252 -17.42 -7.96 5.57
N HIS A 253 -17.33 -6.70 5.16
CA HIS A 253 -17.69 -5.53 5.97
C HIS A 253 -19.02 -4.88 5.59
N ARG A 254 -19.96 -5.67 5.04
CA ARG A 254 -21.26 -5.17 4.58
C ARG A 254 -22.09 -4.57 5.72
N ALA A 255 -22.14 -5.24 6.87
CA ALA A 255 -22.94 -4.78 8.01
C ALA A 255 -22.48 -3.41 8.52
N GLN A 256 -21.17 -3.20 8.62
CA GLN A 256 -20.57 -1.93 9.04
C GLN A 256 -20.83 -0.82 8.02
N PHE A 257 -20.92 -1.15 6.74
CA PHE A 257 -21.27 -0.20 5.68
C PHE A 257 -22.73 0.25 5.79
N GLU A 258 -23.66 -0.70 6.00
CA GLU A 258 -25.09 -0.41 6.16
C GLU A 258 -25.38 0.36 7.46
N GLN A 259 -24.69 0.04 8.57
CA GLN A 259 -24.79 0.76 9.84
C GLN A 259 -24.40 2.24 9.73
N ALA A 260 -23.53 2.59 8.77
CA ALA A 260 -23.14 3.97 8.49
C ALA A 260 -24.21 4.77 7.71
N GLY A 261 -25.37 4.15 7.42
CA GLY A 261 -26.44 4.76 6.61
C GLY A 261 -26.13 4.82 5.11
N LEU A 262 -25.08 4.11 4.65
CA LEU A 262 -24.69 4.06 3.25
C LEU A 262 -25.45 2.94 2.52
N SER A 263 -25.92 3.23 1.31
CA SER A 263 -26.69 2.32 0.47
C SER A 263 -25.79 1.26 -0.17
N THR A 264 -26.19 0.00 -0.04
CA THR A 264 -25.47 -1.07 -0.73
C THR A 264 -25.81 -1.09 -2.22
N ALA A 265 -24.80 -0.96 -3.07
CA ALA A 265 -25.02 -1.08 -4.51
C ALA A 265 -25.38 -2.52 -4.89
N ARG A 266 -26.35 -2.68 -5.80
CA ARG A 266 -26.64 -3.98 -6.40
C ARG A 266 -25.39 -4.50 -7.12
N PRO A 267 -25.14 -5.82 -7.11
CA PRO A 267 -24.05 -6.42 -7.88
C PRO A 267 -24.11 -5.95 -9.34
N LYS A 268 -22.96 -5.58 -9.92
CA LYS A 268 -22.90 -5.30 -11.36
C LYS A 268 -23.29 -6.59 -12.08
N LEU A 269 -24.37 -6.57 -12.84
CA LEU A 269 -24.71 -7.64 -13.79
C LEU A 269 -23.63 -7.66 -14.86
N VAL A 270 -22.60 -8.48 -14.64
CA VAL A 270 -21.63 -8.82 -15.68
C VAL A 270 -22.32 -9.90 -16.50
N TYR A 271 -22.91 -9.48 -17.63
CA TYR A 271 -23.65 -10.28 -18.61
C TYR A 271 -25.15 -10.52 -18.29
N THR A 272 -26.02 -9.83 -19.04
CA THR A 272 -27.32 -10.37 -19.41
C THR A 272 -27.15 -11.01 -20.77
N SER A 273 -27.20 -12.35 -20.87
CA SER A 273 -27.41 -12.99 -22.17
C SER A 273 -28.70 -12.43 -22.75
N ARG A 274 -28.60 -11.72 -23.88
CA ARG A 274 -29.73 -11.56 -24.80
C ARG A 274 -29.99 -12.93 -25.46
N ARG A 275 -30.55 -13.86 -24.68
CA ARG A 275 -31.36 -15.00 -25.10
C ARG A 275 -31.62 -15.85 -23.87
N GLY A 276 -32.91 -15.98 -23.54
CA GLY A 276 -33.36 -16.84 -22.47
C GLY A 276 -32.82 -18.25 -22.65
N ARG A 277 -31.98 -18.67 -21.70
CA ARG A 277 -31.77 -20.08 -21.40
C ARG A 277 -31.31 -20.17 -19.96
N ARG A 278 -32.22 -20.63 -19.11
CA ARG A 278 -31.92 -21.10 -17.76
C ARG A 278 -30.90 -22.23 -17.89
N SER A 279 -29.75 -22.13 -17.25
CA SER A 279 -28.99 -23.31 -16.84
C SER A 279 -28.83 -23.27 -15.32
N LYS A 280 -29.42 -24.26 -14.67
CA LYS A 280 -29.09 -24.65 -13.29
C LYS A 280 -27.74 -25.37 -13.36
N TRP A 281 -26.70 -24.78 -12.79
CA TRP A 281 -25.59 -25.45 -12.08
C TRP A 281 -24.98 -24.40 -11.16
#